data_AF-A0A2E4HP91-F1
#
_entry.id   AF-A0A2E4HP91-F1
#
_cell.length_a   1.000
_cell.length_b   1.000
_cell.length_c   1.000
_cell.angle_alpha   90.00
_cell.angle_beta   90.00
_cell.angle_gamma   90.00
#
_symmetry.space_group_name_H-M   'P 1'
#
loop_
_entity.id
_entity.type
_entity.pdbx_description
1 polymer ?
#
loop_
_entity_poly.entity_id
_entity_poly.type
_entity_poly.pdbx_seq_one_letter_code
_entity_poly.pdbx_strand_id
1 'polypeptide(L)'
;MQLRNLILDLSLFSIGLTLTILGSSLYSGRWIIMLIGIIMVIIPIKRSNLGSFSKVQGINEIDIKVEIDKDSCMGVGSCVSIAPQVFKIDESSLKSSFMAYAPLKLLDEHGASNQTILEAAQSCPYKAIIVNNKDNDEKIFP
;
A
#
# COMPACT_ATOMS: atom_id res chain seq x y z
N MET A 1 -9.10 -16.54 -0.14
CA MET A 1 -9.46 -15.36 0.69
C MET A 1 -10.17 -14.26 -0.11
N GLN A 2 -9.79 -13.98 -1.36
CA GLN A 2 -10.45 -12.98 -2.22
C GLN A 2 -11.91 -13.31 -2.58
N LEU A 3 -12.25 -14.58 -2.83
CA LEU A 3 -13.61 -14.97 -3.23
C LEU A 3 -14.66 -14.72 -2.13
N ARG A 4 -14.29 -14.88 -0.86
CA ARG A 4 -15.19 -14.62 0.29
C ARG A 4 -15.48 -13.13 0.45
N ASN A 5 -14.49 -12.27 0.20
CA ASN A 5 -14.68 -10.83 0.28
C ASN A 5 -15.58 -10.35 -0.88
N LEU A 6 -15.38 -10.88 -2.09
CA LEU A 6 -16.21 -10.57 -3.24
C LEU A 6 -17.69 -10.97 -3.05
N ILE A 7 -17.93 -12.11 -2.39
CA ILE A 7 -19.29 -12.57 -2.04
C ILE A 7 -19.93 -11.64 -0.99
N LEU A 8 -19.15 -11.17 -0.01
CA LEU A 8 -19.63 -10.20 0.98
C LEU A 8 -19.94 -8.84 0.35
N ASP A 9 -19.13 -8.38 -0.61
CA ASP A 9 -19.40 -7.14 -1.34
C ASP A 9 -20.67 -7.26 -2.21
N LEU A 10 -20.86 -8.39 -2.89
CA LEU A 10 -22.05 -8.63 -3.72
C LEU A 10 -23.34 -8.74 -2.88
N SER A 11 -23.25 -9.35 -1.69
CA SER A 11 -24.39 -9.44 -0.77
C SER A 11 -24.76 -8.08 -0.19
N LEU A 12 -23.78 -7.25 0.18
CA LEU A 12 -23.99 -5.88 0.64
C LEU A 12 -24.62 -5.01 -0.44
N PHE A 13 -24.20 -5.17 -1.70
CA PHE A 13 -24.79 -4.43 -2.83
C PHE A 13 -26.25 -4.82 -3.07
N SER A 14 -26.56 -6.12 -2.96
CA SER A 14 -27.92 -6.65 -3.13
C SER A 14 -28.85 -6.18 -2.01
N ILE A 15 -28.38 -6.16 -0.76
CA ILE A 15 -29.12 -5.65 0.39
C ILE A 15 -29.32 -4.13 0.30
N GLY A 16 -28.32 -3.38 -0.17
CA GLY A 16 -28.45 -1.95 -0.40
C GLY A 16 -29.50 -1.61 -1.46
N LEU A 17 -29.56 -2.38 -2.55
CA LEU A 17 -30.54 -2.20 -3.62
C LEU A 17 -31.97 -2.49 -3.12
N THR A 18 -32.17 -3.56 -2.36
CA THR A 18 -33.49 -3.92 -1.84
C THR A 18 -34.00 -2.90 -0.81
N LEU A 19 -33.12 -2.38 0.05
CA LEU A 19 -33.46 -1.30 0.99
C LEU A 19 -33.78 0.02 0.28
N THR A 20 -33.09 0.33 -0.81
CA THR A 20 -33.35 1.53 -1.62
C THR A 20 -34.69 1.43 -2.35
N ILE A 21 -34.99 0.26 -2.92
CA ILE A 21 -36.25 -0.01 -3.62
C ILE A 21 -37.42 -0.03 -2.63
N LEU A 22 -37.34 -0.76 -1.50
CA LEU A 22 -38.40 -0.73 -0.48
C LEU A 22 -38.54 0.66 0.16
N GLY A 23 -37.42 1.35 0.41
CA GLY A 23 -37.40 2.68 0.99
C GLY A 23 -38.06 3.74 0.11
N SER A 24 -38.04 3.57 -1.22
CA SER A 24 -38.74 4.46 -2.15
C SER A 24 -40.27 4.46 -2.01
N SER A 25 -40.83 3.44 -1.36
CA SER A 25 -42.27 3.31 -1.10
C SER A 25 -42.74 3.96 0.22
N LEU A 26 -41.82 4.39 1.11
CA LEU A 26 -42.15 5.03 2.39
C LEU A 26 -41.81 6.53 2.34
N TYR A 27 -42.82 7.32 2.03
CA TYR A 27 -42.75 8.77 1.74
C TYR A 27 -42.20 9.64 2.88
N SER A 28 -42.18 9.19 4.14
CA SER A 28 -41.74 10.02 5.28
C SER A 28 -40.25 9.94 5.62
N GLY A 29 -39.46 9.08 4.97
CA GLY A 29 -38.05 8.82 5.32
C GLY A 29 -37.03 9.16 4.22
N ARG A 30 -37.45 9.85 3.15
CA ARG A 30 -36.68 9.97 1.89
C ARG A 30 -35.28 10.56 2.04
N TRP A 31 -35.08 11.44 3.01
CA TRP A 31 -33.77 12.03 3.32
C TRP A 31 -32.85 11.06 4.07
N ILE A 32 -33.40 10.24 4.98
CA ILE A 32 -32.64 9.27 5.78
C ILE A 32 -32.03 8.19 4.88
N ILE A 33 -32.78 7.72 3.88
CA ILE A 33 -32.31 6.68 2.93
C ILE A 33 -31.21 7.24 2.03
N MET A 34 -31.33 8.49 1.55
CA MET A 34 -30.26 9.15 0.80
C MET A 34 -28.99 9.36 1.64
N LEU A 35 -29.13 9.77 2.91
CA LEU A 35 -27.99 9.95 3.81
C LEU A 35 -27.31 8.62 4.13
N ILE A 36 -28.06 7.55 4.38
CA ILE A 36 -27.52 6.20 4.61
C ILE A 36 -26.78 5.69 3.37
N GLY A 37 -27.33 5.90 2.17
CA GLY A 37 -26.66 5.55 0.91
C GLY A 37 -25.33 6.29 0.72
N ILE A 38 -25.32 7.60 0.97
CA ILE A 38 -24.10 8.43 0.91
C ILE A 38 -23.08 7.95 1.96
N ILE A 39 -23.52 7.65 3.19
CA ILE A 39 -22.65 7.13 4.25
C ILE A 39 -22.04 5.77 3.86
N MET A 40 -22.82 4.83 3.30
CA MET A 40 -22.33 3.52 2.83
C MET A 40 -21.28 3.62 1.71
N VAL A 41 -21.39 4.64 0.85
CA VAL A 41 -20.41 4.89 -0.22
C VAL A 41 -19.14 5.59 0.30
N ILE A 42 -19.23 6.41 1.34
CA ILE A 42 -18.06 7.10 1.92
C ILE A 42 -17.25 6.19 2.86
N ILE A 43 -17.91 5.26 3.57
CA ILE A 43 -17.23 4.33 4.50
C ILE A 43 -16.05 3.55 3.89
N PRO A 44 -16.11 2.99 2.66
CA PRO A 44 -14.96 2.25 2.10
C PRO A 44 -13.74 3.13 1.80
N ILE A 45 -13.90 4.44 1.56
CA ILE A 45 -12.79 5.36 1.25
C ILE A 45 -11.89 5.57 2.47
N LYS A 46 -12.46 5.52 3.69
CA LYS A 46 -11.68 5.69 4.92
C LYS A 46 -10.92 4.43 5.34
N ARG A 47 -11.23 3.26 4.75
CA ARG A 47 -10.60 1.96 5.07
C ARG A 47 -9.37 1.65 4.21
N SER A 48 -9.25 2.24 3.02
CA SER A 48 -8.12 2.01 2.11
C SER A 48 -6.83 2.72 2.53
N ASN A 49 -6.87 3.63 3.50
CA ASN A 49 -5.69 4.35 4.00
C ASN A 49 -5.08 3.73 5.26
N LEU A 50 -5.54 2.54 5.64
CA LEU A 50 -4.93 1.72 6.69
C LEU A 50 -4.41 0.43 6.06
N GLY A 51 -3.59 0.59 5.02
CA GLY A 51 -2.62 -0.43 4.66
C GLY A 51 -1.82 -0.70 5.93
N SER A 52 -1.94 -1.93 6.43
CA SER A 52 -1.30 -2.41 7.65
C SER A 52 0.22 -2.38 7.46
N PHE A 53 0.82 -1.20 7.57
CA PHE A 53 2.24 -1.08 7.74
C PHE A 53 2.54 -1.65 9.12
N SER A 54 2.90 -2.93 9.17
CA SER A 54 3.22 -3.61 10.42
C SER A 54 4.47 -2.94 10.97
N LYS A 55 4.25 -2.07 11.97
CA LYS A 55 5.31 -1.47 12.77
C LYS A 55 5.98 -2.57 13.56
N VAL A 56 7.19 -2.96 13.15
CA VAL A 56 8.00 -3.93 13.89
C VAL A 56 8.58 -3.19 15.10
N GLN A 57 8.25 -3.65 16.31
CA GLN A 57 8.71 -3.00 17.54
C GLN A 57 10.23 -3.20 17.67
N GLY A 58 10.97 -2.11 17.87
CA GLY A 58 12.42 -2.19 18.13
C GLY A 58 13.33 -2.17 16.90
N ILE A 59 12.82 -1.81 15.71
CA ILE A 59 13.67 -1.86 14.50
C ILE A 59 14.63 -0.69 14.36
N ASN A 60 14.46 0.41 15.09
CA ASN A 60 15.39 1.52 15.03
C ASN A 60 16.66 1.24 15.85
N GLU A 61 16.61 0.21 16.70
CA GLU A 61 17.64 -0.20 17.63
C GLU A 61 18.55 -1.31 17.05
N ILE A 62 18.17 -1.91 15.92
CA ILE A 62 18.96 -2.92 15.18
C ILE A 62 19.61 -2.28 13.95
N ASP A 63 20.78 -2.76 13.54
CA ASP A 63 21.39 -2.32 12.29
C ASP A 63 20.78 -3.10 11.12
N ILE A 64 20.24 -2.39 10.12
CA ILE A 64 19.58 -3.02 8.97
C ILE A 64 20.42 -2.82 7.71
N LYS A 65 20.37 -3.82 6.83
CA LYS A 65 20.95 -3.78 5.49
C LYS A 65 19.82 -3.74 4.47
N VAL A 66 19.92 -2.84 3.49
CA VAL A 66 18.87 -2.63 2.49
C VAL A 66 19.41 -3.01 1.11
N GLU A 67 18.74 -3.93 0.43
CA GLU A 67 19.08 -4.36 -0.91
C GLU A 67 17.90 -4.14 -1.86
N ILE A 68 18.18 -3.80 -3.11
CA ILE A 68 17.17 -3.56 -4.14
C ILE A 68 17.36 -4.58 -5.25
N ASP A 69 16.38 -5.46 -5.41
CA ASP A 69 16.29 -6.35 -6.56
C ASP A 69 15.85 -5.55 -7.80
N LYS A 70 16.81 -5.29 -8.69
CA LYS A 70 16.60 -4.49 -9.91
C LYS A 70 15.75 -5.20 -10.94
N ASP A 71 15.69 -6.53 -10.91
CA ASP A 71 14.92 -7.32 -11.88
C ASP A 71 13.42 -7.27 -11.54
N SER A 72 13.10 -7.27 -10.24
CA SER A 72 11.73 -7.09 -9.74
C SER A 72 11.28 -5.63 -9.67
N CYS A 73 12.21 -4.67 -9.73
CA CYS A 73 11.91 -3.25 -9.57
C CYS A 73 11.37 -2.60 -10.86
N MET A 74 10.07 -2.38 -10.91
CA MET A 74 9.41 -1.69 -12.03
C MET A 74 9.49 -0.15 -11.98
N GLY A 75 10.09 0.44 -10.94
CA GLY A 75 10.27 1.90 -10.85
C GLY A 75 9.01 2.71 -10.53
N VAL A 76 8.03 2.15 -9.81
CA VAL A 76 6.77 2.84 -9.44
C VAL A 76 7.00 4.10 -8.59
N GLY A 77 8.09 4.16 -7.82
CA GLY A 77 8.50 5.35 -7.07
C GLY A 77 7.81 5.56 -5.71
N SER A 78 6.91 4.67 -5.27
CA SER A 78 6.22 4.80 -3.96
C SER A 78 7.18 4.90 -2.78
N CYS A 79 8.29 4.16 -2.80
CA CYS A 79 9.32 4.21 -1.76
C CYS A 79 10.10 5.54 -1.74
N VAL A 80 10.25 6.22 -2.89
CA VAL A 80 10.90 7.54 -2.96
C VAL A 80 10.02 8.60 -2.31
N SER A 81 8.69 8.49 -2.43
CA SER A 81 7.76 9.38 -1.74
C SER A 81 7.82 9.23 -0.21
N ILE A 82 8.17 8.04 0.30
CA ILE A 82 8.25 7.75 1.75
C ILE A 82 9.64 8.08 2.30
N ALA A 83 10.71 7.67 1.60
CA ALA A 83 12.10 7.84 2.02
C ALA A 83 12.98 8.36 0.87
N PRO A 84 12.85 9.65 0.48
CA PRO A 84 13.57 10.23 -0.66
C PRO A 84 15.08 10.36 -0.42
N GLN A 85 15.51 10.33 0.84
CA GLN A 85 16.93 10.37 1.20
C GLN A 85 17.61 9.00 1.07
N VAL A 86 16.81 7.92 1.06
CA VAL A 86 17.29 6.54 1.00
C VAL A 86 17.18 5.99 -0.42
N PHE A 87 16.05 6.26 -1.10
CA PHE A 87 15.76 5.74 -2.43
C PHE A 87 15.69 6.85 -3.47
N LYS A 88 16.21 6.57 -4.67
CA LYS A 88 16.09 7.44 -5.84
C LYS A 88 15.82 6.64 -7.09
N ILE A 89 15.04 7.18 -8.02
CA ILE A 89 14.82 6.56 -9.33
C ILE A 89 16.05 6.77 -10.21
N ASP A 90 16.54 5.70 -10.84
CA ASP A 90 17.63 5.79 -11.81
C ASP A 90 17.08 6.06 -13.22
N GLU A 91 16.85 7.34 -13.52
CA GLU A 91 16.35 7.81 -14.82
C GLU A 91 17.30 7.54 -15.99
N SER A 92 18.56 7.17 -15.72
CA SER A 92 19.54 6.90 -16.78
C SER A 92 19.20 5.64 -17.59
N SER A 93 18.53 4.68 -16.94
CA SER A 93 18.08 3.42 -17.54
C SER A 93 16.94 3.57 -18.56
N LEU A 94 16.16 4.67 -18.46
CA LEU A 94 15.03 4.96 -19.35
C LEU A 94 15.46 5.27 -20.79
N LYS A 95 16.73 5.61 -21.01
CA LYS A 95 17.23 6.03 -22.33
C LYS A 95 17.56 4.89 -23.29
N SER A 96 17.67 3.64 -22.82
CA SER A 96 18.34 2.58 -23.59
C SER A 96 17.49 1.34 -23.93
N SER A 97 16.27 1.18 -23.42
CA SER A 97 15.51 -0.07 -23.62
C SER A 97 14.05 0.16 -23.95
N PHE A 98 13.51 -0.71 -24.81
CA PHE A 98 12.11 -0.75 -25.25
C PHE A 98 11.12 -0.99 -24.09
N MET A 99 11.62 -1.27 -22.88
CA MET A 99 10.86 -1.37 -21.63
C MET A 99 11.18 -0.17 -20.72
N ALA A 100 10.15 0.63 -20.41
CA ALA A 100 10.27 1.83 -19.59
C ALA A 100 10.18 1.51 -18.08
N TYR A 101 11.11 0.72 -17.54
CA TYR A 101 11.26 0.60 -16.09
C TYR A 101 12.58 1.24 -15.65
N ALA A 102 12.48 2.10 -14.63
CA ALA A 102 13.64 2.73 -14.01
C ALA A 102 13.87 2.10 -12.63
N PRO A 103 14.81 1.16 -12.49
CA PRO A 103 15.09 0.56 -11.20
C PRO A 103 15.51 1.64 -10.20
N LEU A 104 15.19 1.39 -8.94
CA LEU A 104 15.60 2.27 -7.85
C LEU A 104 17.10 2.11 -7.60
N LYS A 105 17.71 3.19 -7.12
CA LYS A 105 19.06 3.27 -6.60
C LYS A 105 19.01 3.63 -5.13
N LEU A 106 19.82 2.94 -4.35
CA LEU A 106 20.07 3.24 -2.95
C LEU A 106 21.05 4.41 -2.87
N LEU A 107 20.66 5.49 -2.18
CA LEU A 107 21.48 6.67 -1.93
C LEU A 107 22.26 6.50 -0.64
N ASP A 108 21.52 6.31 0.45
CA ASP A 108 22.05 6.20 1.81
C ASP A 108 21.15 5.28 2.63
N GLU A 109 21.72 4.20 3.16
CA GLU A 109 21.03 3.22 4.01
C GLU A 109 20.61 3.83 5.36
N HIS A 110 21.23 4.93 5.77
CA HIS A 110 20.96 5.64 7.01
C HIS A 110 20.25 6.99 6.80
N GLY A 111 19.81 7.28 5.57
CA GLY A 111 19.14 8.54 5.21
C GLY A 111 17.76 8.72 5.85
N ALA A 112 17.20 7.70 6.49
CA ALA A 112 15.95 7.75 7.25
C ALA A 112 15.96 6.75 8.41
N SER A 113 14.97 6.84 9.29
CA SER A 113 14.81 5.84 10.37
C SER A 113 14.52 4.45 9.78
N ASN A 114 14.98 3.40 10.45
CA ASN A 114 14.75 2.01 10.02
C ASN A 114 13.25 1.72 9.84
N GLN A 115 12.41 2.35 10.67
CA GLN A 115 10.96 2.31 10.51
C GLN A 115 10.48 2.90 9.18
N THR A 116 10.99 4.07 8.80
CA THR A 116 10.64 4.71 7.52
C THR A 116 11.12 3.88 6.33
N ILE A 117 12.29 3.25 6.43
CA ILE A 117 12.82 2.36 5.39
C ILE A 117 11.94 1.12 5.25
N LEU A 118 11.54 0.52 6.37
CA LEU A 118 10.64 -0.64 6.36
C LEU A 118 9.27 -0.27 5.77
N GLU A 119 8.72 0.90 6.09
CA GLU A 119 7.48 1.41 5.49
C GLU A 119 7.62 1.62 3.98
N ALA A 120 8.75 2.19 3.54
CA ALA A 120 9.05 2.32 2.12
C ALA A 120 9.13 0.96 1.42
N ALA A 121 9.74 -0.05 2.06
CA ALA A 121 9.80 -1.41 1.54
C ALA A 121 8.41 -2.08 1.44
N GLN A 122 7.58 -1.95 2.49
CA GLN A 122 6.21 -2.47 2.52
C GLN A 122 5.28 -1.80 1.51
N SER A 123 5.57 -0.57 1.09
CA SER A 123 4.81 0.14 0.07
C SER A 123 5.05 -0.41 -1.35
N CYS A 124 6.11 -1.20 -1.56
CA CYS A 124 6.48 -1.70 -2.87
C CYS A 124 5.54 -2.83 -3.33
N PRO A 125 4.74 -2.63 -4.40
CA PRO A 125 3.82 -3.67 -4.87
C PRO A 125 4.53 -4.92 -5.43
N TYR A 126 5.77 -4.75 -5.90
CA TYR A 126 6.61 -5.82 -6.46
C TYR A 126 7.55 -6.45 -5.44
N LYS A 127 7.55 -5.97 -4.18
CA LYS A 127 8.43 -6.46 -3.09
C LYS A 127 9.92 -6.48 -3.48
N ALA A 128 10.36 -5.49 -4.26
CA ALA A 128 11.72 -5.41 -4.77
C ALA A 128 12.75 -4.90 -3.75
N ILE A 129 12.30 -4.36 -2.61
CA ILE A 129 13.16 -3.84 -1.54
C ILE A 129 13.28 -4.92 -0.46
N ILE A 130 14.50 -5.38 -0.22
CA ILE A 130 14.85 -6.41 0.76
C ILE A 130 15.52 -5.72 1.95
N VAL A 131 15.08 -6.06 3.15
CA VAL A 131 15.59 -5.54 4.43
C VAL A 131 16.01 -6.72 5.28
N ASN A 132 17.30 -6.77 5.61
CA ASN A 132 17.88 -7.79 6.48
C ASN A 132 18.44 -7.14 7.73
N ASN A 133 18.45 -7.87 8.83
CA ASN A 133 19.22 -7.51 10.01
C ASN A 133 20.69 -7.83 9.75
N LYS A 134 21.56 -6.85 9.97
CA LYS A 134 23.00 -6.96 9.70
C LYS A 134 23.73 -7.79 10.74
N ASP A 135 23.22 -7.88 11.96
CA ASP A 135 23.87 -8.57 13.08
C ASP A 135 23.72 -10.09 12.98
N ASN A 136 22.58 -10.58 12.51
CA ASN A 136 22.25 -12.02 12.46
C ASN A 136 21.91 -12.53 11.04
N ASP A 137 22.02 -11.67 10.03
CA ASP A 137 21.64 -11.94 8.63
C ASP A 137 20.17 -12.37 8.44
N GLU A 138 19.32 -12.11 9.45
CA GLU A 138 17.91 -12.49 9.41
C GLU A 138 17.15 -11.56 8.46
N LYS A 139 16.36 -12.15 7.56
CA LYS A 139 15.51 -11.39 6.66
C LYS A 139 14.30 -10.82 7.40
N ILE A 140 14.21 -9.49 7.47
CA ILE A 140 13.08 -8.77 8.08
C ILE A 140 11.94 -8.61 7.06
N PHE A 141 12.28 -8.32 5.80
CA PHE A 141 11.31 -8.09 4.72
C PHE A 141 11.98 -8.30 3.34
N PRO A 142 11.25 -8.71 2.28
CA PRO A 142 9.89 -9.24 2.30
C PRO A 142 9.79 -10.62 2.94
#